data_AF-A0A7C1Z2P1-F1
#
_entry.id   AF-A0A7C1Z2P1-F1
#
_cell.length_a   1.000
_cell.length_b   1.000
_cell.length_c   1.000
_cell.angle_alpha   90.00
_cell.angle_beta   90.00
_cell.angle_gamma   90.00
#
_symmetry.space_group_name_H-M   'P 1'
#
loop_
_entity.id
_entity.type
_entity.pdbx_description
1 polymer ?
#
loop_
_entity_poly.entity_id
_entity_poly.type
_entity_poly.pdbx_seq_one_letter_code
_entity_poly.pdbx_strand_id
1 'polypeptide(L)'
;MTHSTSPIPAEAPSGKDADYENFPVGSRLLPARLRPHIAVFYAFARAIDDIADSPVLAPEDKIARLEGFGAALDGRNTDPAF
;
A
#
# COMPACT_ATOMS: atom_id res chain seq x y z
N MET A 1 17.57 11.67 26.05
CA MET A 1 16.79 12.39 25.02
C MET A 1 16.02 11.34 24.23
N THR A 2 14.76 11.11 24.54
CA THR A 2 13.92 10.12 23.85
C THR A 2 13.39 10.76 22.58
N HIS A 3 13.96 10.43 21.42
CA HIS A 3 13.33 10.76 20.15
C HIS A 3 12.08 9.89 20.01
N SER A 4 10.92 10.53 20.18
CA SER A 4 9.64 9.97 19.77
C SER A 4 9.63 10.01 18.24
N THR A 5 10.12 8.96 17.59
CA THR A 5 9.91 8.72 16.16
C THR A 5 8.42 8.49 16.00
N SER A 6 7.66 9.53 15.65
CA SER A 6 6.32 9.31 15.09
C SER A 6 6.48 8.32 13.94
N PRO A 7 5.68 7.24 13.87
CA PRO A 7 5.79 6.30 12.77
C PRO A 7 5.51 7.08 11.49
N ILE A 8 6.52 7.17 10.62
CA ILE A 8 6.31 7.60 9.26
C ILE A 8 5.30 6.59 8.69
N PRO A 9 4.12 7.02 8.23
CA PRO A 9 3.14 6.08 7.68
C PRO A 9 3.80 5.32 6.53
N ALA A 10 3.68 3.99 6.50
CA ALA A 10 4.29 3.17 5.45
C ALA A 10 3.74 3.54 4.07
N GLU A 11 2.42 3.69 3.99
CA GLU A 11 1.70 4.14 2.81
C GLU A 11 1.93 5.64 2.53
N ALA A 12 1.77 6.01 1.25
CA ALA A 12 1.77 7.40 0.80
C ALA A 12 0.59 7.67 -0.14
N PRO A 13 -0.66 7.61 0.36
CA PRO A 13 -1.83 7.64 -0.49
C PRO A 13 -1.84 8.89 -1.39
N SER A 14 -1.98 8.72 -2.71
CA SER A 14 -2.00 9.86 -3.65
C SER A 14 -3.24 10.74 -3.51
N GLY A 15 -4.22 10.39 -2.66
CA GLY A 15 -5.49 11.11 -2.53
C GLY A 15 -6.43 10.93 -3.74
N LYS A 16 -6.13 9.99 -4.64
CA LYS A 16 -7.05 9.58 -5.72
C LYS A 16 -8.11 8.68 -5.10
N ASP A 17 -9.35 9.16 -5.03
CA ASP A 17 -10.45 8.45 -4.39
C ASP A 17 -10.79 7.13 -5.10
N ALA A 18 -11.10 6.11 -4.30
CA ALA A 18 -11.62 4.81 -4.73
C ALA A 18 -12.92 4.94 -5.58
N ASP A 19 -13.57 6.10 -5.53
CA ASP A 19 -14.75 6.45 -6.32
C ASP A 19 -14.48 6.59 -7.84
N TYR A 20 -13.21 6.69 -8.25
CA TYR A 20 -12.79 6.82 -9.66
C TYR A 20 -12.13 5.56 -10.25
N GLU A 21 -12.25 4.40 -9.59
CA GLU A 21 -11.67 3.17 -10.12
C GLU A 21 -12.41 2.65 -11.36
N ASN A 22 -11.69 2.55 -12.47
CA ASN A 22 -12.14 1.90 -13.71
C ASN A 22 -12.47 0.41 -13.52
N PHE A 23 -12.03 -0.18 -12.42
CA PHE A 23 -12.27 -1.56 -12.03
C PHE A 23 -12.90 -1.56 -10.63
N PRO A 24 -14.23 -1.48 -10.50
CA PRO A 24 -14.84 -1.74 -9.20
C PRO A 24 -14.41 -3.16 -8.84
N VAL A 25 -13.57 -3.32 -7.82
CA VAL A 25 -13.16 -4.64 -7.31
C VAL A 25 -14.39 -5.46 -6.86
N GLY A 26 -15.55 -4.79 -6.73
CA GLY A 26 -16.90 -5.36 -6.64
C GLY A 26 -17.59 -5.75 -7.96
N SER A 27 -16.89 -5.78 -9.10
CA SER A 27 -17.48 -6.06 -10.42
C SER A 27 -18.23 -7.39 -10.41
N ARG A 28 -19.48 -7.37 -10.91
CA ARG A 28 -20.32 -8.57 -10.99
C ARG A 28 -19.75 -9.66 -11.92
N LEU A 29 -18.78 -9.29 -12.77
CA LEU A 29 -18.09 -10.21 -13.68
C LEU A 29 -17.11 -11.14 -12.94
N LEU A 30 -16.64 -10.75 -11.75
CA LEU A 30 -15.78 -11.59 -10.92
C LEU A 30 -16.62 -12.50 -10.02
N PRO A 31 -16.24 -13.79 -9.84
CA PRO A 31 -16.89 -14.67 -8.87
C PRO A 31 -16.92 -14.05 -7.48
N ALA A 32 -18.10 -14.02 -6.85
CA ALA A 32 -18.31 -13.32 -5.58
C ALA A 32 -17.31 -13.75 -4.48
N ARG A 33 -16.97 -15.05 -4.43
CA ARG A 33 -16.01 -15.60 -3.47
C ARG A 33 -14.57 -15.06 -3.63
N LEU A 34 -14.20 -14.60 -4.82
CA LEU A 34 -12.83 -14.14 -5.11
C LEU A 34 -12.66 -12.63 -4.87
N ARG A 35 -13.74 -11.86 -4.92
CA ARG A 35 -13.73 -10.40 -4.72
C ARG A 35 -12.95 -9.94 -3.48
N PRO A 36 -13.12 -10.54 -2.28
CA PRO A 36 -12.34 -10.09 -1.12
C PRO A 36 -10.83 -10.34 -1.29
N HIS A 37 -10.43 -11.45 -1.89
CA HIS A 37 -9.02 -11.74 -2.13
C HIS A 37 -8.41 -10.78 -3.16
N ILE A 38 -9.16 -10.45 -4.21
CA ILE A 38 -8.74 -9.48 -5.23
C ILE A 38 -8.66 -8.08 -4.63
N ALA A 39 -9.61 -7.71 -3.77
CA ALA A 39 -9.59 -6.41 -3.06
C ALA A 39 -8.34 -6.25 -2.19
N VAL A 40 -7.95 -7.30 -1.45
CA VAL A 40 -6.71 -7.28 -0.66
C VAL A 40 -5.48 -7.14 -1.55
N PHE A 41 -5.39 -7.93 -2.63
CA PHE A 41 -4.28 -7.81 -3.58
C PHE A 41 -4.20 -6.43 -4.23
N TYR A 42 -5.36 -5.89 -4.62
CA TYR A 42 -5.46 -4.57 -5.22
C TYR A 42 -5.01 -3.47 -4.25
N ALA A 43 -5.47 -3.52 -2.99
CA ALA A 43 -5.06 -2.56 -1.96
C ALA A 43 -3.54 -2.56 -1.76
N PHE A 44 -2.93 -3.75 -1.69
CA PHE A 44 -1.47 -3.89 -1.63
C PHE A 44 -0.77 -3.26 -2.85
N ALA A 45 -1.23 -3.61 -4.06
CA ALA A 45 -0.65 -3.08 -5.30
C ALA A 45 -0.79 -1.55 -5.40
N ARG A 46 -1.92 -1.01 -4.97
CA ARG A 46 -2.20 0.43 -4.96
C ARG A 46 -1.28 1.17 -3.99
N ALA A 47 -1.05 0.62 -2.80
CA ALA A 47 -0.17 1.22 -1.79
C ALA A 47 1.28 1.36 -2.29
N ILE A 48 1.83 0.31 -2.92
CA ILE A 48 3.20 0.35 -3.45
C ILE A 48 3.34 1.26 -4.68
N ASP A 49 2.32 1.30 -5.53
CA ASP A 49 2.23 2.20 -6.69
C ASP A 49 2.21 3.66 -6.26
N ASP A 50 1.40 3.99 -5.23
CA ASP A 50 1.35 5.32 -4.63
C ASP A 50 2.71 5.78 -4.08
N ILE A 51 3.46 4.88 -3.46
CA ILE A 51 4.82 5.19 -2.99
C ILE A 51 5.76 5.44 -4.17
N ALA A 52 5.72 4.58 -5.19
CA ALA A 52 6.58 4.69 -6.37
C ALA A 52 6.34 5.99 -7.14
N ASP A 53 5.07 6.33 -7.37
CA ASP A 53 4.63 7.50 -8.14
C ASP A 53 4.63 8.80 -7.33
N SER A 54 4.80 8.75 -6.01
CA SER A 54 4.73 9.94 -5.16
C SER A 54 5.71 11.02 -5.62
N PRO A 55 5.24 12.25 -5.95
CA PRO A 55 6.12 13.34 -6.37
C PRO A 55 6.80 14.05 -5.19
N VAL A 56 6.39 13.73 -3.96
CA VAL A 56 6.83 14.42 -2.73
C VAL A 56 7.74 13.58 -1.84
N LEU A 57 7.82 12.26 -2.07
CA LEU A 57 8.76 11.41 -1.36
C LEU A 57 10.16 11.54 -1.95
N ALA A 58 11.17 11.64 -1.06
CA ALA A 58 12.55 11.49 -1.46
C ALA A 58 12.80 10.06 -2.01
N PRO A 59 13.74 9.87 -2.96
CA PRO A 59 14.04 8.56 -3.51
C PRO A 59 14.36 7.49 -2.44
N GLU A 60 15.09 7.88 -1.40
CA GLU A 60 15.49 7.00 -0.31
C GLU A 60 14.28 6.56 0.54
N ASP A 61 13.34 7.47 0.77
CA ASP A 61 12.10 7.16 1.49
C ASP A 61 11.22 6.18 0.69
N LYS A 62 11.20 6.31 -0.65
CA LYS A 62 10.48 5.35 -1.51
C LYS A 62 11.07 3.96 -1.36
N ILE A 63 12.40 3.85 -1.46
CA ILE A 63 13.10 2.56 -1.33
C ILE A 63 12.85 1.95 0.04
N ALA A 64 13.04 2.70 1.13
CA ALA A 64 12.86 2.20 2.49
C ALA A 64 11.44 1.67 2.74
N ARG A 65 10.42 2.37 2.23
CA ARG A 65 9.03 1.91 2.35
C ARG A 65 8.76 0.66 1.52
N LEU A 66 9.20 0.62 0.26
CA LEU A 66 9.03 -0.54 -0.63
C LEU A 66 9.76 -1.78 -0.09
N GLU A 67 10.96 -1.61 0.48
CA GLU A 67 11.67 -2.68 1.19
C GLU A 67 10.89 -3.17 2.42
N GLY A 68 10.24 -2.26 3.15
CA GLY A 68 9.36 -2.60 4.27
C GLY A 68 8.18 -3.49 3.86
N PHE A 69 7.52 -3.18 2.75
CA PHE A 69 6.45 -4.02 2.17
C PHE A 69 6.98 -5.39 1.72
N GLY A 70 8.14 -5.43 1.05
CA GLY A 70 8.77 -6.69 0.65
C GLY A 70 9.16 -7.55 1.85
N ALA A 71 9.69 -6.94 2.91
CA ALA A 71 10.02 -7.64 4.15
C ALA A 71 8.76 -8.15 4.86
N ALA A 72 7.62 -7.46 4.80
CA ALA A 72 6.37 -7.93 5.37
C ALA A 72 5.86 -9.18 4.65
N LEU A 73 5.91 -9.21 3.31
CA LEU A 73 5.58 -10.39 2.51
C LEU A 73 6.48 -11.60 2.82
N ASP A 74 7.77 -11.35 3.06
CA ASP A 74 8.74 -12.39 3.42
C ASP A 74 8.64 -12.83 4.90
N GLY A 75 7.76 -12.20 5.70
CA GLY A 75 7.65 -12.45 7.14
C GLY A 75 8.85 -11.93 7.96
N ARG A 76 9.68 -11.04 7.38
CA ARG A 76 10.83 -10.39 8.02
C ARG A 76 10.46 -9.06 8.68
N ASN A 77 9.28 -8.53 8.39
CA ASN A 77 8.70 -7.35 9.05
C ASN A 77 7.33 -7.72 9.63
N THR A 78 7.08 -7.32 10.88
CA THR A 78 5.81 -7.58 11.61
C THR A 78 5.13 -6.30 12.06
N ASP A 79 5.65 -5.15 11.63
CA ASP A 79 5.02 -3.87 11.88
C ASP A 79 3.66 -3.81 11.17
N PRO A 80 2.55 -3.61 11.91
CA PRO A 80 1.21 -3.55 11.33
C PRO A 80 1.00 -2.36 10.38
N ALA A 81 1.96 -1.44 10.28
CA ALA A 81 1.96 -0.40 9.26
C ALA A 81 2.18 -0.94 7.84
N PHE A 82 2.74 -2.15 7.66
CA PHE A 82 3.11 -2.74 6.36
C PHE A 82 2.31 -4.01 6.01
#